data_AF-A0A392U042-F1
#
_entry.id   AF-A0A392U042-F1
#
_cell.length_a   1.000
_cell.length_b   1.000
_cell.length_c   1.000
_cell.angle_alpha   90.00
_cell.angle_beta   90.00
_cell.angle_gamma   90.00
#
_symmetry.space_group_name_H-M   'P 1'
#
loop_
_entity.id
_entity.type
_entity.pdbx_description
1 polymer ?
#
loop_
_entity_poly.entity_id
_entity_poly.type
_entity_poly.pdbx_seq_one_letter_code
_entity_poly.pdbx_strand_id
1 'polypeptide(L)' 'MMLLGVKSWANVRALLAVLVLFESMSGLNVNFNKSMLVGVNIHDSWLHEVASALCCKVGK' A
#
# COMPACT_ATOMS: atom_id res chain seq x y z
N MET A 1 -7.53 -0.70 -4.52
CA MET A 1 -6.83 -1.97 -4.28
C MET A 1 -5.38 -1.77 -4.68
N MET A 2 -4.44 -2.03 -3.77
CA MET A 2 -3.00 -1.87 -4.02
C MET A 2 -2.39 -3.26 -4.21
N LEU A 3 -1.59 -3.44 -5.27
CA LEU A 3 -0.95 -4.72 -5.59
C LEU A 3 0.56 -4.60 -5.40
N LEU A 4 1.15 -5.57 -4.71
CA LEU A 4 2.59 -5.64 -4.49
C LEU A 4 3.10 -7.02 -4.93
N GLY A 5 3.93 -7.04 -5.98
CA GLY A 5 4.45 -8.28 -6.56
C GLY A 5 5.91 -8.60 -6.22
N VAL A 6 6.68 -7.62 -5.71
CA VAL A 6 8.10 -7.81 -5.37
C VAL A 6 8.37 -7.26 -3.98
N LYS A 7 9.06 -8.07 -3.17
CA LYS A 7 9.47 -7.75 -1.79
C LYS A 7 10.57 -6.67 -1.76
N SER A 8 10.21 -5.41 -1.91
CA SER A 8 11.14 -4.27 -1.85
C SER A 8 10.55 -3.08 -1.10
N TRP A 9 11.27 -2.59 -0.09
CA TRP A 9 10.93 -1.34 0.61
C TRP A 9 10.95 -0.12 -0.31
N ALA A 10 11.73 -0.15 -1.40
CA ALA A 10 11.71 0.91 -2.40
C ALA A 10 10.34 0.98 -3.09
N ASN A 11 9.73 -0.18 -3.40
CA ASN A 11 8.39 -0.24 -3.98
C ASN A 11 7.33 0.28 -3.01
N VAL A 12 7.48 -0.03 -1.71
CA VAL A 12 6.58 0.48 -0.65
C VAL A 12 6.65 2.01 -0.57
N ARG A 13 7.87 2.58 -0.55
CA ARG A 13 8.05 4.04 -0.53
C ARG A 13 7.54 4.71 -1.79
N ALA A 14 7.77 4.10 -2.97
CA ALA A 14 7.24 4.59 -4.23
C ALA A 14 5.70 4.59 -4.23
N LEU A 15 5.08 3.52 -3.75
CA LEU A 15 3.63 3.42 -3.63
C LEU A 15 3.07 4.49 -2.68
N LEU A 16 3.73 4.70 -1.53
CA LEU A 16 3.35 5.77 -0.59
C LEU A 16 3.44 7.15 -1.25
N ALA A 17 4.53 7.44 -1.97
CA ALA A 17 4.71 8.71 -2.67
C ALA A 17 3.64 8.93 -3.75
N VAL A 18 3.31 7.89 -4.53
CA VAL A 18 2.25 7.94 -5.54
C VAL A 18 0.90 8.26 -4.91
N LEU A 19 0.59 7.65 -3.75
CA LEU A 19 -0.68 7.87 -3.06
C LEU A 19 -0.78 9.28 -2.48
N VAL A 20 0.28 9.79 -1.88
CA VAL A 20 0.34 11.18 -1.37
C VAL A 20 0.22 12.19 -2.51
N LEU A 21 0.90 11.94 -3.64
CA LEU A 21 0.79 12.78 -4.82
C LEU A 21 -0.62 12.74 -5.41
N PHE A 22 -1.23 11.56 -5.48
CA PHE A 22 -2.60 11.41 -5.95
C PHE A 22 -3.59 12.14 -5.04
N GLU A 23 -3.47 12.01 -3.72
CA GLU A 23 -4.27 12.73 -2.73
C GLU A 23 -4.18 14.25 -2.95
N SER A 24 -2.95 14.74 -3.11
CA SER A 24 -2.67 16.17 -3.31
C SER A 24 -3.21 16.71 -4.64
N MET A 25 -3.12 15.95 -5.73
CA MET A 25 -3.57 16.39 -7.05
C MET A 25 -5.08 16.24 -7.26
N SER A 26 -5.69 15.20 -6.69
CA SER A 26 -7.12 14.94 -6.86
C SER A 26 -8.00 15.70 -5.86
N GLY A 27 -7.42 16.21 -4.77
CA GLY A 27 -8.18 16.83 -3.67
C GLY A 27 -9.07 15.83 -2.92
N LEU A 28 -8.91 14.53 -3.18
CA LEU A 28 -9.62 13.45 -2.51
C LEU A 28 -8.83 13.02 -1.28
N ASN A 29 -9.52 12.67 -0.19
CA ASN A 29 -8.87 12.01 0.94
C ASN A 29 -8.67 10.52 0.60
N VAL A 30 -7.41 10.10 0.46
CA VAL A 30 -7.09 8.68 0.23
C VAL A 30 -7.26 7.96 1.56
N ASN A 31 -8.40 7.30 1.73
CA ASN A 31 -8.68 6.56 2.95
C ASN A 31 -7.94 5.22 2.94
N PHE A 32 -6.73 5.20 3.49
CA PHE A 32 -5.89 4.01 3.64
C PHE A 32 -6.61 2.90 4.43
N ASN A 33 -7.47 3.24 5.41
CA ASN A 33 -8.25 2.28 6.19
C ASN A 33 -9.34 1.53 5.37
N LYS A 34 -9.78 2.11 4.24
CA LYS A 34 -10.65 1.41 3.26
C LYS A 34 -9.86 0.72 2.14
N SER A 35 -8.57 1.03 2.01
CA SER A 35 -7.72 0.47 0.97
C SER A 35 -7.16 -0.88 1.42
N MET A 36 -7.36 -1.89 0.59
CA MET A 36 -6.78 -3.24 0.77
C MET A 36 -5.47 -3.37 0.00
N LEU A 37 -4.43 -3.82 0.71
CA LEU A 37 -3.15 -4.22 0.16
C LEU A 37 -3.16 -5.71 -0.11
N VAL A 38 -2.97 -6.10 -1.36
CA VAL A 38 -2.90 -7.49 -1.79
C VAL A 38 -1.48 -7.76 -2.28
N GLY A 39 -0.82 -8.73 -1.66
CA GLY A 39 0.50 -9.20 -2.07
C GLY A 39 0.36 -10.40 -2.99
N VAL A 40 0.99 -10.34 -4.15
CA VAL A 40 1.05 -11.47 -5.10
C VAL A 40 2.42 -12.09 -4.96
N ASN A 41 2.46 -13.36 -4.56
CA ASN A 41 3.71 -14.10 -4.36
C ASN A 41 4.62 -13.53 -3.25
N ILE A 42 4.02 -12.93 -2.21
CA ILE A 42 4.75 -12.39 -1.06
C ILE A 42 4.19 -12.96 0.24
N HIS A 43 5.08 -13.22 1.19
CA HIS A 43 4.75 -13.82 2.47
C HIS A 43 3.85 -12.91 3.31
N ASP A 44 2.82 -13.48 3.96
CA ASP A 44 1.83 -12.75 4.77
C ASP A 44 2.47 -11.88 5.85
N SER A 45 3.56 -12.35 6.47
CA SER A 45 4.30 -11.60 7.49
C SER A 45 4.83 -10.26 6.98
N TRP A 46 5.38 -10.24 5.75
CA TRP A 46 5.88 -9.02 5.13
C TRP A 46 4.72 -8.14 4.63
N LEU A 47 3.66 -8.77 4.12
CA LEU A 47 2.43 -8.10 3.72
C LEU A 47 1.82 -7.30 4.88
N HIS A 48 1.87 -7.85 6.09
CA HIS A 48 1.42 -7.21 7.32
C HIS A 48 2.32 -6.03 7.73
N GLU A 49 3.65 -6.16 7.59
CA GLU A 49 4.59 -5.05 7.81
C GLU A 49 4.32 -3.89 6.86
N VAL A 50 4.11 -4.18 5.57
CA VAL A 50 3.82 -3.17 4.55
C VAL A 50 2.46 -2.53 4.78
N ALA A 51 1.44 -3.32 5.13
CA ALA A 51 0.13 -2.79 5.46
C ALA A 51 0.19 -1.82 6.65
N SER A 52 0.96 -2.14 7.69
CA SER A 52 1.20 -1.23 8.81
C SER A 52 1.95 0.04 8.39
N ALA A 53 2.95 -0.08 7.51
CA ALA A 53 3.70 1.08 7.02
C ALA A 53 2.87 2.01 6.13
N LEU A 54 1.87 1.46 5.44
CA LEU A 54 0.94 2.19 4.58
C LEU A 54 -0.38 2.54 5.30
N CYS A 55 -0.55 2.17 6.57
CA CYS A 55 -1.80 2.32 7.33
C CYS A 55 -3.04 1.71 6.62
N CYS A 56 -2.83 0.61 5.89
CA CYS A 56 -3.84 -0.10 5.10
C CYS A 56 -4.26 -1.42 5.75
N LYS A 57 -5.36 -2.00 5.27
CA LYS A 57 -5.74 -3.38 5.60
C LYS A 57 -5.07 -4.35 4.65
N VAL A 58 -4.67 -5.52 5.14
CA VAL A 58 -4.30 -6.64 4.28
C VAL A 58 -5.55 -7.21 3.62
N GLY A 59 -5.53 -7.31 2.30
CA GLY A 59 -6.54 -8.00 1.51
C GLY A 59 -6.16 -9.47 1.29
N LYS A 60 -7.16 -10.34 1.37
CA LYS A 60 -7.02 -11.78 1.19
C LYS A 60 -7.40 -12.19 -0.23
#